data_AF-A0AA48HMR0-F1
#
_entry.id   AF-A0AA48HMR0-F1
#
_cell.length_a   1.000
_cell.length_b   1.000
_cell.length_c   1.000
_cell.angle_alpha   90.00
_cell.angle_beta   90.00
_cell.angle_gamma   90.00
#
_symmetry.space_group_name_H-M   'P 1'
#
loop_
_entity.id
_entity.type
_entity.pdbx_description
1 polymer ?
#
loop_
_entity_poly.entity_id
_entity_poly.type
_entity_poly.pdbx_seq_one_letter_code
_entity_poly.pdbx_strand_id
1 'polypeptide(L)'
;MTPSFVFQSDATDRSESLYRPKPSDVFKRRCLSKTDKKHPEIAELMGISAKHFSRFINGHVRVSIEFARKLESVTNISAGAWLHYQMQYDLYETADDVLPKRSMFG
;
A
#
# COMPACT_ATOMS: atom_id res chain seq x y z
N MET A 1 -39.31 8.45 5.96
CA MET A 1 -39.13 8.83 4.54
C MET A 1 -37.63 8.91 4.29
N THR A 2 -37.08 8.02 3.45
CA THR A 2 -35.63 7.99 3.16
C THR A 2 -35.32 9.03 2.08
N PRO A 3 -34.30 9.89 2.24
CA PRO A 3 -33.97 10.91 1.24
C PRO A 3 -33.52 10.28 -0.09
N SER A 4 -33.93 10.88 -1.22
CA SER A 4 -33.67 10.35 -2.57
C SER A 4 -32.19 10.27 -2.95
N PHE A 5 -31.31 11.06 -2.30
CA PHE A 5 -29.87 11.07 -2.63
C PHE A 5 -29.17 9.75 -2.27
N VAL A 6 -29.75 8.94 -1.37
CA VAL A 6 -29.15 7.68 -0.87
C VAL A 6 -28.97 6.64 -1.99
N PHE A 7 -29.66 6.78 -3.13
CA PHE A 7 -29.60 5.87 -4.27
C PHE A 7 -29.13 6.53 -5.57
N GLN A 8 -28.66 7.78 -5.53
CA GLN A 8 -28.30 8.55 -6.72
C GLN A 8 -26.80 8.57 -7.04
N SER A 9 -25.95 7.99 -6.18
CA SER A 9 -24.52 7.89 -6.47
C SER A 9 -24.27 6.72 -7.41
N ASP A 10 -23.78 7.01 -8.61
CA ASP A 10 -23.15 5.99 -9.45
C ASP A 10 -21.96 5.37 -8.73
N ALA A 11 -21.71 4.09 -8.95
CA ALA A 11 -20.52 3.43 -8.43
C ALA A 11 -19.27 4.06 -9.09
N THR A 12 -18.59 4.94 -8.36
CA THR A 12 -17.30 5.48 -8.79
C THR A 12 -16.18 4.56 -8.32
N ASP A 13 -15.86 3.53 -9.10
CA ASP A 13 -14.72 2.68 -8.82
C ASP A 13 -13.67 2.74 -9.93
N ARG A 14 -12.41 2.93 -9.53
CA ARG A 14 -11.27 2.78 -10.44
C ARG A 14 -10.97 1.31 -10.52
N SER A 15 -11.32 0.69 -11.65
CA SER A 15 -11.02 -0.71 -11.99
C SER A 15 -9.79 -1.24 -11.26
N GLU A 16 -10.00 -2.26 -10.42
CA GLU A 16 -8.95 -2.90 -9.62
C GLU A 16 -7.89 -3.58 -10.48
N SER A 17 -8.18 -3.81 -11.78
CA SER A 17 -7.22 -4.36 -12.76
C SER A 17 -6.09 -3.39 -13.15
N LEU A 18 -6.19 -2.10 -12.82
CA LEU A 18 -5.16 -1.12 -13.13
C LEU A 18 -4.02 -1.18 -12.12
N TYR A 19 -2.78 -1.29 -12.60
CA TYR A 19 -1.56 -1.36 -11.79
C TYR A 19 -1.57 -0.39 -10.59
N ARG A 20 -1.41 -0.94 -9.39
CA ARG A 20 -1.18 -0.18 -8.14
C ARG A 20 0.24 -0.43 -7.66
N PRO A 21 1.03 0.62 -7.35
CA PRO A 21 2.38 0.43 -6.85
C PRO A 21 2.36 -0.10 -5.42
N LYS A 22 3.29 -1.01 -5.10
CA LYS A 22 3.50 -1.43 -3.71
C LYS A 22 3.98 -0.24 -2.87
N PRO A 23 3.68 -0.21 -1.57
CA PRO A 23 4.27 0.77 -0.65
C PRO A 23 5.80 0.81 -0.71
N SER A 24 6.45 -0.35 -0.90
CA SER A 24 7.91 -0.43 -1.05
C SER A 24 8.43 0.27 -2.31
N ASP A 25 7.71 0.18 -3.43
CA ASP A 25 8.05 0.86 -4.68
C ASP A 25 7.87 2.38 -4.56
N VAL A 26 6.82 2.80 -3.85
CA VAL A 26 6.61 4.22 -3.51
C VAL A 26 7.76 4.73 -2.63
N PHE A 27 8.17 3.96 -1.62
CA PHE A 27 9.26 4.32 -0.72
C PHE A 27 10.60 4.45 -1.48
N LYS A 28 10.94 3.47 -2.33
CA LYS A 28 12.13 3.53 -3.19
C LYS A 28 12.16 4.81 -4.02
N ARG A 29 11.07 5.09 -4.73
CA ARG A 29 10.98 6.23 -5.65
C ARG A 29 10.95 7.59 -4.95
N ARG A 30 10.30 7.70 -3.79
CA ARG A 30 10.09 8.99 -3.11
C ARG A 30 11.14 9.31 -2.05
N CYS A 31 11.74 8.29 -1.43
CA CYS A 31 12.61 8.43 -0.28
C CYS A 31 14.03 7.95 -0.60
N LEU A 32 14.21 6.69 -1.04
CA LEU A 32 15.57 6.15 -1.30
C LEU A 32 16.28 6.85 -2.45
N SER A 33 15.55 7.29 -3.48
CA SER A 33 16.12 8.06 -4.60
C SER A 33 16.68 9.44 -4.20
N LYS A 34 16.40 9.90 -2.97
CA LYS A 34 16.75 11.24 -2.46
C LYS A 34 17.79 11.21 -1.33
N THR A 35 18.39 10.06 -1.05
CA THR A 35 19.31 9.90 0.07
C THR A 35 20.41 8.89 -0.24
N ASP A 36 21.62 9.15 0.25
CA ASP A 36 22.76 8.22 0.16
C ASP A 36 22.84 7.28 1.38
N LYS A 37 21.89 7.37 2.32
CA LYS A 37 21.85 6.52 3.51
C LYS A 37 21.61 5.07 3.14
N LYS A 38 22.37 4.17 3.76
CA LYS A 38 22.19 2.72 3.58
C LYS A 38 20.95 2.23 4.32
N HIS A 39 20.43 1.09 3.86
CA HIS A 39 19.24 0.46 4.44
C HIS A 39 19.29 0.28 5.98
N PRO A 40 20.41 -0.12 6.62
CA PRO A 40 20.46 -0.24 8.08
C PRO A 40 20.30 1.10 8.80
N GLU A 41 20.87 2.18 8.27
CA GLU A 41 20.76 3.53 8.86
C GLU A 41 19.30 4.01 8.82
N ILE A 42 18.60 3.75 7.72
CA ILE A 42 17.19 4.12 7.59
C ILE A 42 16.32 3.28 8.54
N ALA A 43 16.63 2.00 8.69
CA ALA A 43 15.93 1.13 9.63
C ALA A 43 16.08 1.60 11.09
N GLU A 44 17.27 2.07 11.45
CA GLU A 44 17.57 2.63 12.77
C GLU A 44 16.77 3.92 13.02
N LEU A 45 16.72 4.84 12.06
CA LEU A 45 15.91 6.07 12.15
C LEU A 45 14.42 5.78 12.37
N MET A 46 13.93 4.65 11.85
CA MET A 46 12.56 4.20 12.01
C MET A 46 12.33 3.34 13.26
N GLY A 47 13.38 2.98 14.00
CA GLY A 47 13.29 2.07 15.15
C GLY A 47 12.85 0.65 14.78
N ILE A 48 13.30 0.13 13.63
CA ILE A 48 13.04 -1.25 13.19
C ILE A 48 14.34 -1.99 12.85
N SER A 49 14.27 -3.32 12.81
CA SER A 49 15.45 -4.10 12.40
C SER A 49 15.76 -3.89 10.91
N ALA A 50 17.05 -3.88 10.56
CA ALA A 50 17.49 -3.85 9.17
C ALA A 50 16.92 -5.01 8.34
N LYS A 51 16.68 -6.18 8.96
CA LYS A 51 16.00 -7.32 8.34
C LYS A 51 14.55 -6.99 8.00
N HIS A 52 13.81 -6.36 8.91
CA HIS A 52 12.43 -5.93 8.66
C HIS A 52 12.38 -4.91 7.51
N PHE A 53 13.26 -3.91 7.55
CA PHE A 53 13.35 -2.90 6.49
C PHE A 53 13.71 -3.52 5.12
N SER A 54 14.69 -4.42 5.07
CA SER A 54 15.07 -5.13 3.85
C SER A 54 13.90 -5.93 3.27
N ARG A 55 13.18 -6.68 4.11
CA ARG A 55 11.97 -7.40 3.68
C ARG A 55 10.90 -6.45 3.17
N PHE A 56 10.73 -5.27 3.78
CA PHE A 56 9.82 -4.25 3.28
C PHE A 56 10.24 -3.74 1.91
N ILE A 57 11.49 -3.33 1.72
CA ILE A 57 12.01 -2.87 0.41
C ILE A 57 11.83 -3.94 -0.66
N ASN A 58 11.94 -5.22 -0.31
CA ASN A 58 11.70 -6.35 -1.23
C ASN A 58 10.21 -6.71 -1.41
N GLY A 59 9.28 -6.00 -0.75
CA GLY A 59 7.84 -6.20 -0.91
C GLY A 59 7.27 -7.39 -0.13
N HIS A 60 7.97 -7.89 0.89
CA HIS A 60 7.57 -9.04 1.72
C HIS A 60 7.00 -8.63 3.09
N VAL A 61 6.66 -7.36 3.27
CA VAL A 61 6.10 -6.80 4.49
C VAL A 61 4.93 -5.90 4.12
N ARG A 62 3.77 -6.16 4.71
CA ARG A 62 2.60 -5.27 4.63
C ARG A 62 2.75 -4.12 5.60
N VAL A 63 2.23 -2.96 5.23
CA VAL A 63 2.20 -1.77 6.07
C VAL A 63 1.05 -1.87 7.08
N SER A 64 1.40 -2.20 8.32
CA SER A 64 0.48 -2.08 9.47
C SER A 64 0.35 -0.63 9.91
N ILE A 65 -0.62 -0.33 10.80
CA ILE A 65 -0.79 1.00 11.38
C ILE A 65 0.48 1.45 12.11
N GLU A 66 1.08 0.58 12.93
CA GLU A 66 2.33 0.91 13.64
C GLU A 66 3.46 1.20 12.66
N PHE A 67 3.58 0.39 11.60
CA PHE A 67 4.63 0.59 10.62
C PHE A 67 4.41 1.86 9.78
N ALA A 68 3.15 2.19 9.46
CA ALA A 68 2.78 3.45 8.79
C ALA A 68 3.20 4.68 9.60
N ARG A 69 3.09 4.65 10.93
CA ARG A 69 3.57 5.72 11.82
C ARG A 69 5.08 5.87 11.80
N LYS A 70 5.82 4.77 11.74
CA LYS A 70 7.29 4.77 11.60
C LYS A 70 7.73 5.27 10.22
N LEU A 71 6.96 5.00 9.17
CA LEU A 71 7.20 5.57 7.84
C LEU A 71 6.91 7.08 7.84
N GLU A 72 5.82 7.51 8.46
CA GLU A 72 5.45 8.93 8.59
C GLU A 72 6.56 9.75 9.25
N SER A 73 7.19 9.23 10.31
CA SER A 73 8.26 9.94 11.02
C SER A 73 9.52 10.18 10.19
N VAL A 74 9.70 9.50 9.04
CA VAL A 74 10.91 9.63 8.20
C VAL A 74 10.66 10.03 6.74
N THR A 75 9.41 10.06 6.27
CA THR A 75 9.11 10.24 4.82
C THR A 75 8.32 11.50 4.47
N ASN A 76 7.92 12.31 5.45
CA ASN A 76 7.00 13.45 5.28
C ASN A 76 5.70 13.09 4.53
N ILE A 77 5.34 11.80 4.51
CA ILE A 77 4.11 11.24 3.93
C ILE A 77 3.31 10.71 5.11
N SER A 78 2.04 11.10 5.21
CA SER A 78 1.23 10.73 6.36
C SER A 78 1.03 9.22 6.49
N ALA A 79 0.82 8.74 7.72
CA ALA A 79 0.52 7.33 7.97
C ALA A 79 -0.74 6.88 7.21
N GLY A 80 -1.75 7.76 7.09
CA GLY A 80 -2.95 7.50 6.30
C GLY A 80 -2.66 7.29 4.81
N ALA A 81 -1.73 8.05 4.23
CA ALA A 81 -1.32 7.84 2.84
C ALA A 81 -0.57 6.51 2.66
N TRP A 82 0.27 6.11 3.61
CA TRP A 82 0.94 4.80 3.58
C TRP A 82 -0.04 3.63 3.66
N LEU A 83 -1.04 3.72 4.55
CA LEU A 83 -2.11 2.74 4.64
C LEU A 83 -2.96 2.71 3.37
N HIS A 84 -3.22 3.86 2.76
CA HIS A 84 -3.92 3.93 1.48
C HIS A 84 -3.15 3.21 0.36
N TYR A 85 -1.83 3.38 0.27
CA TYR A 85 -1.02 2.62 -0.68
C TYR A 85 -1.09 1.11 -0.44
N GLN A 86 -1.06 0.67 0.81
CA GLN A 86 -1.19 -0.75 1.15
C GLN A 86 -2.56 -1.30 0.74
N MET A 87 -3.63 -0.61 1.11
CA MET A 87 -5.00 -0.99 0.77
C MET A 87 -5.21 -1.06 -0.75
N GLN A 88 -4.76 -0.05 -1.50
CA GLN A 88 -4.87 -0.05 -2.96
C GLN A 88 -4.08 -1.19 -3.59
N TYR A 89 -2.87 -1.46 -3.10
CA TYR A 89 -2.07 -2.57 -3.60
C TYR A 89 -2.71 -3.93 -3.27
N ASP A 90 -3.25 -4.07 -2.06
CA ASP A 90 -3.90 -5.31 -1.62
C ASP A 90 -5.11 -5.63 -2.49
N LEU A 91 -5.98 -4.65 -2.77
CA LEU A 91 -7.12 -4.81 -3.67
C LEU A 91 -6.69 -5.21 -5.09
N TYR A 92 -5.66 -4.53 -5.62
CA TYR A 92 -5.07 -4.88 -6.93
C TYR A 92 -4.49 -6.30 -6.97
N GLU A 93 -3.78 -6.72 -5.92
CA GLU A 93 -3.17 -8.05 -5.83
C GLU A 93 -4.22 -9.16 -5.72
N THR A 94 -5.36 -8.88 -5.10
CA THR A 94 -6.47 -9.84 -4.93
C THR A 94 -7.56 -9.72 -5.98
N ALA A 95 -7.46 -8.79 -6.94
CA ALA A 95 -8.52 -8.53 -7.92
C ALA A 95 -8.93 -9.79 -8.71
N ASP A 96 -7.97 -10.67 -8.99
CA ASP A 96 -8.19 -11.94 -9.69
C ASP A 96 -8.83 -13.03 -8.79
N ASP A 97 -8.69 -12.93 -7.47
CA ASP A 97 -9.28 -13.88 -6.50
C ASP A 97 -10.79 -13.62 -6.28
N VAL A 98 -11.26 -12.41 -6.58
CA VAL A 98 -12.65 -11.98 -6.42
C VAL A 98 -13.52 -12.42 -7.62
N LEU A 99 -12.91 -12.72 -8.78
CA LEU A 99 -13.65 -13.26 -9.91
C LEU A 99 -14.08 -14.70 -9.57
N PRO A 100 -15.39 -15.01 -9.51
CA PRO A 100 -15.82 -16.39 -9.33
C PRO A 100 -15.20 -17.21 -10.46
N LYS A 101 -14.45 -18.27 -10.11
CA LYS A 101 -13.85 -19.20 -11.08
C LYS A 101 -14.94 -19.57 -12.07
N ARG A 102 -14.85 -18.98 -13.26
CA ARG A 102 -15.88 -19.07 -14.28
C ARG A 102 -16.14 -20.55 -14.50
N SER A 103 -17.37 -20.96 -14.20
CA SER A 103 -17.86 -22.34 -14.28
C SER A 103 -17.27 -23.02 -15.52
N MET A 104 -16.23 -23.83 -15.32
CA MET A 104 -15.65 -24.69 -16.36
C MET A 104 -16.54 -25.93 -16.47
N PHE A 105 -17.77 -25.72 -16.91
CA PHE A 105 -18.63 -26.75 -17.43
C PHE A 105 -19.15 -26.27 -18.78
N GLY A 106 -18.42 -26.69 -19.81
CA GLY A 106 -18.83 -26.72 -21.21
C GLY A 106 -18.59 -28.12 -21.73
#